data_AF-A0A353ZV60-F1
#
_entry.id   AF-A0A353ZV60-F1
#
_cell.length_a   1.000
_cell.length_b   1.000
_cell.length_c   1.000
_cell.angle_alpha   90.00
_cell.angle_beta   90.00
_cell.angle_gamma   90.00
#
_symmetry.space_group_name_H-M   'P 1'
#
loop_
_entity.id
_entity.type
_entity.pdbx_description
1 polymer ?
#
loop_
_entity_poly.entity_id
_entity_poly.type
_entity_poly.pdbx_seq_one_letter_code
_entity_poly.pdbx_strand_id
1 'polypeptide(L)'
;MSDPIVILTEEPLGADDRVNIERLVDGSDTPLVLLVPGNTERHLLVDFLENLSLLDVAKAFRELTANAPDPTAERAEAAETLAVSLAALEGLGAGVTGEVVDGGAVNGLVAKVKELGAAQAVVITRPHAVADTFHTDWANKAQDQLGLPVLHLYAGSGFIGDS
;
A
#
# COMPACT_ATOMS: atom_id res chain seq x y z
N MET A 1 15.40 -17.88 -9.40
CA MET A 1 14.13 -17.17 -9.18
C MET A 1 14.40 -16.22 -8.03
N SER A 2 14.25 -14.93 -8.25
CA SER A 2 14.56 -13.91 -7.24
C SER A 2 13.47 -13.88 -6.16
N ASP A 3 13.80 -13.30 -5.01
CA ASP A 3 12.84 -13.11 -3.94
C ASP A 3 11.70 -12.19 -4.41
N PRO A 4 10.44 -12.48 -4.06
CA PRO A 4 9.29 -11.69 -4.52
C PRO A 4 9.33 -10.27 -3.95
N ILE A 5 8.82 -9.31 -4.72
CA ILE A 5 8.57 -7.94 -4.26
C ILE A 5 7.08 -7.81 -3.93
N VAL A 6 6.79 -7.39 -2.71
CA VAL A 6 5.41 -7.10 -2.29
C VAL A 6 5.16 -5.60 -2.45
N ILE A 7 4.14 -5.25 -3.23
CA ILE A 7 3.76 -3.87 -3.54
C ILE A 7 2.41 -3.59 -2.88
N LEU A 8 2.32 -2.55 -2.07
CA LEU A 8 1.08 -2.04 -1.50
C LEU A 8 0.65 -0.79 -2.25
N THR A 9 -0.59 -0.73 -2.73
CA THR A 9 -1.14 0.49 -3.33
C THR A 9 -2.59 0.70 -2.94
N GLU A 10 -2.99 1.97 -2.83
CA GLU A 10 -4.36 2.35 -2.50
C GLU A 10 -5.18 2.74 -3.73
N GLU A 11 -4.50 2.96 -4.87
CA GLU A 11 -5.12 3.51 -6.06
C GLU A 11 -4.64 2.82 -7.32
N PRO A 12 -5.40 2.90 -8.42
CA PRO A 12 -5.04 2.24 -9.66
C PRO A 12 -3.67 2.69 -10.16
N LEU A 13 -2.76 1.75 -10.40
CA LEU A 13 -1.44 2.02 -10.96
C LEU A 13 -1.55 2.38 -12.45
N GLY A 14 -0.80 3.40 -12.84
CA GLY A 14 -0.77 3.94 -14.20
C GLY A 14 0.53 3.64 -14.96
N ALA A 15 0.69 4.30 -16.11
CA ALA A 15 1.85 4.13 -16.98
C ALA A 15 3.17 4.57 -16.31
N ASP A 16 3.15 5.65 -15.54
CA ASP A 16 4.35 6.14 -14.84
C ASP A 16 4.79 5.17 -13.73
N ASP A 17 3.82 4.58 -13.01
CA ASP A 17 4.09 3.58 -11.98
C ASP A 17 4.71 2.32 -12.58
N ARG A 18 4.20 1.89 -13.75
CA ARG A 18 4.79 0.77 -14.51
C ARG A 18 6.26 1.04 -14.82
N VAL A 19 6.62 2.24 -15.27
CA VAL A 19 8.02 2.58 -15.57
C VAL A 19 8.89 2.52 -14.31
N ASN A 20 8.38 2.99 -13.18
CA ASN A 20 9.11 2.92 -11.90
C ASN A 20 9.31 1.46 -11.44
N ILE A 21 8.27 0.62 -11.56
CA ILE A 21 8.33 -0.79 -11.18
C ILE A 21 9.21 -1.59 -12.16
N GLU A 22 9.17 -1.28 -13.45
CA GLU A 22 10.05 -1.90 -14.45
C GLU A 22 11.52 -1.63 -14.15
N ARG A 23 11.85 -0.39 -13.75
CA ARG A 23 13.20 -0.02 -13.27
C ARG A 23 13.57 -0.72 -11.97
N LEU A 24 12.61 -0.91 -11.06
CA LEU A 24 12.83 -1.62 -9.80
C LEU A 24 13.17 -3.09 -10.02
N VAL A 25 12.44 -3.74 -10.94
CA VAL A 25 12.69 -5.14 -11.31
C VAL A 25 14.00 -5.28 -12.07
N ASP A 26 14.46 -4.23 -12.77
CA ASP A 26 15.76 -4.17 -13.49
C ASP A 26 16.00 -5.39 -14.39
N GLY A 27 14.96 -5.83 -15.09
CA GLY A 27 15.00 -7.00 -15.98
C GLY A 27 15.19 -8.36 -15.28
N SER A 28 15.09 -8.41 -13.96
CA SER A 28 15.13 -9.66 -13.20
C SER A 28 13.82 -10.45 -13.28
N ASP A 29 13.91 -11.78 -13.20
CA ASP A 29 12.77 -12.69 -13.06
C ASP A 29 12.24 -12.67 -11.62
N THR A 30 11.80 -11.49 -11.17
CA THR A 30 11.25 -11.26 -9.83
C THR A 30 9.73 -11.30 -9.87
N PRO A 31 9.08 -12.18 -9.08
CA PRO A 31 7.62 -12.18 -8.94
C PRO A 31 7.13 -10.92 -8.23
N LEU A 32 6.02 -10.34 -8.71
CA LEU A 32 5.38 -9.19 -8.10
C LEU A 32 4.06 -9.59 -7.44
N VAL A 33 3.86 -9.15 -6.21
CA VAL A 33 2.64 -9.40 -5.42
C VAL A 33 2.03 -8.07 -5.01
N LEU A 34 0.89 -7.74 -5.60
CA LEU A 34 0.18 -6.48 -5.38
C LEU A 34 -0.91 -6.64 -4.31
N LEU A 35 -0.92 -5.73 -3.34
CA LEU A 35 -1.90 -5.67 -2.27
C LEU A 35 -2.67 -4.35 -2.38
N VAL A 36 -3.99 -4.45 -2.29
CA VAL A 36 -4.88 -3.29 -2.17
C VAL A 36 -5.68 -3.41 -0.86
N PRO A 37 -5.63 -2.43 0.05
CA PRO A 37 -6.39 -2.49 1.28
C PRO A 37 -7.90 -2.37 0.98
N GLY A 38 -8.70 -3.27 1.53
CA GLY A 38 -10.16 -3.25 1.34
C GLY A 38 -10.90 -2.18 2.16
N ASN A 39 -10.25 -1.64 3.21
CA ASN A 39 -10.86 -0.73 4.18
C ASN A 39 -9.87 0.40 4.50
N THR A 40 -9.90 1.48 3.73
CA THR A 40 -8.86 2.52 3.80
C THR A 40 -9.09 3.50 4.95
N GLU A 41 -10.32 3.76 5.41
CA GLU A 41 -10.53 4.84 6.40
C GLU A 41 -10.67 4.37 7.86
N ARG A 42 -11.22 3.17 8.09
CA ARG A 42 -11.62 2.75 9.45
C ARG A 42 -10.45 2.34 10.34
N HIS A 43 -9.35 1.86 9.76
CA HIS A 43 -8.22 1.30 10.52
C HIS A 43 -7.04 2.28 10.67
N LEU A 44 -6.91 3.25 9.75
CA LEU A 44 -5.85 4.27 9.82
C LEU A 44 -6.00 5.19 11.03
N LEU A 45 -7.25 5.49 11.41
CA LEU A 45 -7.50 6.23 12.63
C LEU A 45 -7.14 5.40 13.85
N VAL A 46 -7.55 4.12 13.93
CA VAL A 46 -7.34 3.27 15.11
C VAL A 46 -5.85 3.11 15.43
N ASP A 47 -5.01 2.85 14.42
CA ASP A 47 -3.56 2.72 14.58
C ASP A 47 -2.88 4.08 14.93
N PHE A 48 -3.54 5.20 14.64
CA PHE A 48 -3.08 6.55 14.97
C PHE A 48 -3.51 6.99 16.38
N LEU A 49 -4.63 6.46 16.91
CA LEU A 49 -5.16 6.83 18.24
C LEU A 49 -4.25 6.35 19.38
N GLU A 50 -3.46 5.31 19.16
CA GLU A 50 -2.49 4.82 20.14
C GLU A 50 -1.41 5.86 20.47
N ASN A 51 -1.21 6.86 19.59
CA ASN A 51 -0.13 7.84 19.69
C ASN A 51 -0.58 9.30 19.92
N LEU A 52 -1.87 9.58 20.17
CA LEU A 52 -2.39 10.96 20.39
C LEU A 52 -3.33 11.12 21.60
N SER A 53 -3.49 12.38 22.04
CA SER A 53 -4.43 12.78 23.10
C SER A 53 -5.88 12.34 22.80
N LEU A 54 -6.48 11.58 23.73
CA LEU A 54 -7.78 10.90 23.59
C LEU A 54 -9.00 11.80 23.28
N LEU A 55 -8.93 13.09 23.56
CA LEU A 55 -10.11 13.98 23.52
C LEU A 55 -10.46 14.49 22.11
N ASP A 56 -9.47 14.93 21.32
CA ASP A 56 -9.69 15.45 19.97
C ASP A 56 -9.96 14.32 18.97
N VAL A 57 -9.30 13.18 19.20
CA VAL A 57 -9.46 11.91 18.52
C VAL A 57 -10.91 11.42 18.52
N ALA A 58 -11.57 11.41 19.68
CA ALA A 58 -12.92 10.87 19.79
C ALA A 58 -13.95 11.71 19.03
N LYS A 59 -13.68 13.01 18.82
CA LYS A 59 -14.54 13.89 18.03
C LYS A 59 -14.36 13.65 16.53
N ALA A 60 -13.12 13.61 16.05
CA ALA A 60 -12.81 13.30 14.65
C ALA A 60 -13.32 11.89 14.26
N PHE A 61 -13.15 10.90 15.14
CA PHE A 61 -13.63 9.54 14.92
C PHE A 61 -15.16 9.47 14.77
N ARG A 62 -15.91 10.23 15.58
CA ARG A 62 -17.38 10.30 15.49
C ARG A 62 -17.87 10.99 14.22
N GLU A 63 -17.18 12.03 13.76
CA GLU A 63 -17.52 12.73 12.51
C GLU A 63 -17.20 11.87 11.28
N LEU A 64 -16.12 11.07 11.32
CA LEU A 64 -15.76 10.15 10.24
C LEU A 64 -16.71 8.95 10.17
N THR A 65 -17.01 8.30 11.31
CA THR A 65 -17.95 7.17 11.36
C THR A 65 -19.39 7.55 11.00
N ALA A 66 -19.76 8.81 11.15
CA ALA A 66 -21.06 9.31 10.72
C ALA A 66 -21.23 9.37 9.19
N ASN A 67 -20.13 9.39 8.42
CA ASN A 67 -20.10 9.40 6.96
C ASN A 67 -19.34 8.22 6.35
N ALA A 68 -19.03 7.19 7.15
CA ALA A 68 -18.21 6.08 6.70
C ALA A 68 -18.88 5.35 5.52
N PRO A 69 -18.16 5.12 4.41
CA PRO A 69 -18.69 4.39 3.26
C PRO A 69 -19.15 2.97 3.64
N ASP A 70 -20.05 2.42 2.82
CA ASP A 70 -20.49 1.02 2.92
C ASP A 70 -19.28 0.10 2.70
N PRO A 71 -18.93 -0.79 3.65
CA PRO A 71 -17.81 -1.73 3.52
C PRO A 71 -17.87 -2.58 2.24
N THR A 72 -19.07 -2.84 1.72
CA THR A 72 -19.24 -3.57 0.45
C THR A 72 -18.76 -2.74 -0.74
N ALA A 73 -19.04 -1.43 -0.72
CA ALA A 73 -18.61 -0.50 -1.74
C ALA A 73 -17.09 -0.26 -1.69
N GLU A 74 -16.52 -0.11 -0.49
CA GLU A 74 -15.06 0.02 -0.29
C GLU A 74 -14.32 -1.19 -0.86
N ARG A 75 -14.82 -2.41 -0.57
CA ARG A 75 -14.21 -3.63 -1.12
C ARG A 75 -14.34 -3.72 -2.63
N ALA A 76 -15.46 -3.27 -3.21
CA ALA A 76 -15.66 -3.26 -4.65
C ALA A 76 -14.69 -2.30 -5.35
N GLU A 77 -14.47 -1.12 -4.77
CA GLU A 77 -13.49 -0.13 -5.25
C GLU A 77 -12.06 -0.67 -5.14
N ALA A 78 -11.71 -1.31 -4.02
CA ALA A 78 -10.42 -1.97 -3.87
C ALA A 78 -10.20 -3.08 -4.91
N ALA A 79 -11.24 -3.86 -5.22
CA ALA A 79 -11.17 -4.90 -6.25
C ALA A 79 -11.01 -4.31 -7.67
N GLU A 80 -11.66 -3.18 -7.95
CA GLU A 80 -11.47 -2.44 -9.20
C GLU A 80 -10.05 -1.90 -9.32
N THR A 81 -9.53 -1.27 -8.26
CA THR A 81 -8.15 -0.79 -8.17
C THR A 81 -7.14 -1.91 -8.40
N LEU A 82 -7.37 -3.07 -7.79
CA LEU A 82 -6.53 -4.26 -8.00
C LEU A 82 -6.56 -4.70 -9.47
N ALA A 83 -7.74 -4.83 -10.07
CA ALA A 83 -7.89 -5.27 -11.45
C ALA A 83 -7.19 -4.33 -12.45
N VAL A 84 -7.36 -3.02 -12.30
CA VAL A 84 -6.71 -2.02 -13.15
C VAL A 84 -5.19 -2.08 -13.00
N SER A 85 -4.71 -2.18 -11.77
CA SER A 85 -3.27 -2.23 -11.49
C SER A 85 -2.60 -3.51 -12.01
N LEU A 86 -3.26 -4.67 -11.88
CA LEU A 86 -2.77 -5.92 -12.45
C LEU A 86 -2.66 -5.85 -13.97
N ALA A 87 -3.65 -5.25 -14.64
CA ALA A 87 -3.61 -5.02 -16.08
C ALA A 87 -2.47 -4.07 -16.47
N ALA A 88 -2.26 -2.99 -15.70
CA ALA A 88 -1.19 -2.02 -15.96
C ALA A 88 0.22 -2.64 -15.83
N LEU A 89 0.40 -3.61 -14.93
CA LEU A 89 1.68 -4.27 -14.68
C LEU A 89 1.87 -5.58 -15.44
N GLU A 90 0.92 -5.98 -16.28
CA GLU A 90 0.99 -7.24 -17.03
C GLU A 90 2.32 -7.36 -17.81
N GLY A 91 2.93 -8.54 -17.74
CA GLY A 91 4.19 -8.86 -18.42
C GLY A 91 5.46 -8.31 -17.75
N LEU A 92 5.38 -7.73 -16.56
CA LEU A 92 6.55 -7.35 -15.77
C LEU A 92 7.08 -8.53 -14.92
N GLY A 93 8.41 -8.58 -14.77
CA GLY A 93 9.11 -9.57 -13.95
C GLY A 93 8.78 -11.02 -14.34
N ALA A 94 8.70 -11.88 -13.34
CA ALA A 94 8.29 -13.29 -13.51
C ALA A 94 6.76 -13.50 -13.44
N GLY A 95 5.98 -12.42 -13.45
CA GLY A 95 4.54 -12.44 -13.31
C GLY A 95 4.04 -11.56 -12.16
N VAL A 96 2.81 -11.08 -12.30
CA VAL A 96 2.14 -10.21 -11.34
C VAL A 96 0.89 -10.91 -10.82
N THR A 97 0.79 -11.01 -9.50
CA THR A 97 -0.39 -11.51 -8.80
C THR A 97 -0.84 -10.47 -7.79
N GLY A 98 -2.04 -10.59 -7.26
CA GLY A 98 -2.46 -9.69 -6.20
C GLY A 98 -3.78 -10.04 -5.56
N GLU A 99 -4.06 -9.38 -4.45
CA GLU A 99 -5.26 -9.59 -3.65
C GLU A 99 -5.69 -8.34 -2.90
N VAL A 100 -6.97 -8.29 -2.56
CA VAL A 100 -7.52 -7.29 -1.64
C VAL A 100 -7.31 -7.80 -0.22
N VAL A 101 -6.63 -7.01 0.61
CA VAL A 101 -6.31 -7.39 1.99
C VAL A 101 -7.23 -6.71 3.00
N ASP A 102 -7.62 -7.50 4.00
CA ASP A 102 -8.39 -7.05 5.15
C ASP A 102 -7.46 -6.82 6.35
N GLY A 103 -7.77 -5.86 7.22
CA GLY A 103 -7.00 -5.64 8.47
C GLY A 103 -5.97 -4.51 8.45
N GLY A 104 -6.05 -3.60 7.48
CA GLY A 104 -5.21 -2.40 7.40
C GLY A 104 -3.97 -2.58 6.52
N ALA A 105 -3.55 -1.50 5.88
CA ALA A 105 -2.56 -1.52 4.79
C ALA A 105 -1.18 -2.03 5.25
N VAL A 106 -0.66 -1.52 6.37
CA VAL A 106 0.65 -1.93 6.93
C VAL A 106 0.63 -3.38 7.39
N ASN A 107 -0.40 -3.79 8.14
CA ASN A 107 -0.47 -5.16 8.66
C ASN A 107 -0.58 -6.19 7.53
N GLY A 108 -1.36 -5.89 6.48
CA GLY A 108 -1.45 -6.72 5.29
C GLY A 108 -0.10 -6.86 4.57
N LEU A 109 0.62 -5.74 4.40
CA LEU A 109 1.96 -5.75 3.81
C LEU A 109 2.94 -6.59 4.64
N VAL A 110 3.00 -6.37 5.95
CA VAL A 110 3.90 -7.09 6.86
C VAL A 110 3.59 -8.60 6.87
N ALA A 111 2.30 -8.96 6.93
CA ALA A 111 1.88 -10.34 6.91
C ALA A 111 2.29 -11.04 5.60
N LYS A 112 2.07 -10.38 4.46
CA LYS A 112 2.41 -10.95 3.16
C LYS A 112 3.92 -11.08 2.95
N VAL A 113 4.70 -10.08 3.35
CA VAL A 113 6.17 -10.13 3.26
C VAL A 113 6.70 -11.31 4.08
N LYS A 114 6.19 -11.51 5.30
CA LYS A 114 6.57 -12.63 6.17
C LYS A 114 6.14 -13.99 5.60
N GLU A 115 4.93 -14.07 5.06
CA GLU A 115 4.39 -15.29 4.43
C GLU A 115 5.25 -15.74 3.24
N LEU A 116 5.65 -14.80 2.39
CA LEU A 116 6.39 -15.08 1.17
C LEU A 116 7.92 -15.11 1.37
N GLY A 117 8.41 -14.69 2.53
CA GLY A 117 9.85 -14.49 2.76
C GLY A 117 10.42 -13.41 1.83
N ALA A 118 9.63 -12.40 1.47
CA ALA A 118 10.05 -11.35 0.55
C ALA A 118 11.18 -10.52 1.17
N ALA A 119 12.25 -10.28 0.41
CA ALA A 119 13.37 -9.45 0.84
C ALA A 119 13.12 -7.94 0.64
N GLN A 120 12.04 -7.58 -0.06
CA GLN A 120 11.74 -6.21 -0.44
C GLN A 120 10.23 -5.93 -0.41
N ALA A 121 9.88 -4.74 0.07
CA ALA A 121 8.53 -4.21 0.07
C ALA A 121 8.51 -2.80 -0.54
N VAL A 122 7.43 -2.50 -1.27
CA VAL A 122 7.20 -1.21 -1.92
C VAL A 122 5.84 -0.69 -1.52
N VAL A 123 5.74 0.60 -1.20
CA VAL A 123 4.48 1.29 -0.94
C VAL A 123 4.31 2.37 -2.00
N ILE A 124 3.18 2.34 -2.71
CA ILE A 124 2.85 3.30 -3.76
C ILE A 124 1.57 4.06 -3.39
N THR A 125 1.69 5.36 -3.12
CA THR A 125 0.56 6.21 -2.68
C THR A 125 0.52 7.51 -3.49
N ARG A 126 -0.66 8.12 -3.70
CA ARG A 126 -0.71 9.49 -4.26
C ARG A 126 -0.28 10.53 -3.21
N PRO A 127 0.34 11.64 -3.64
CA PRO A 127 0.63 12.77 -2.76
C PRO A 127 -0.68 13.42 -2.28
N HIS A 128 -0.89 13.41 -0.97
CA HIS A 128 -2.06 13.98 -0.32
C HIS A 128 -1.58 15.06 0.65
N ALA A 129 -1.91 16.33 0.40
CA ALA A 129 -1.41 17.48 1.17
C ALA A 129 -1.73 17.47 2.69
N VAL A 130 -2.56 16.53 3.17
CA VAL A 130 -2.84 16.29 4.60
C VAL A 130 -2.45 14.87 5.03
N ALA A 131 -2.34 13.93 4.08
CA ALA A 131 -2.04 12.52 4.36
C ALA A 131 -0.56 12.13 4.14
N ASP A 132 0.28 13.02 3.58
CA ASP A 132 1.70 12.75 3.30
C ASP A 132 2.51 12.35 4.56
N THR A 133 2.11 12.85 5.73
CA THR A 133 2.68 12.43 7.02
C THR A 133 2.32 10.98 7.37
N PHE A 134 1.14 10.50 6.95
CA PHE A 134 0.62 9.17 7.30
C PHE A 134 1.16 8.08 6.38
N HIS A 135 1.36 8.35 5.08
CA HIS A 135 1.89 7.35 4.16
C HIS A 135 3.39 7.11 4.37
N THR A 136 4.15 8.16 4.68
CA THR A 136 5.54 8.03 5.15
C THR A 136 5.60 7.22 6.46
N ASP A 137 4.63 7.42 7.36
CA ASP A 137 4.51 6.64 8.59
C ASP A 137 4.25 5.15 8.31
N TRP A 138 3.58 4.76 7.22
CA TRP A 138 3.42 3.34 6.87
C TRP A 138 4.68 2.67 6.36
N ALA A 139 5.43 3.35 5.47
CA ALA A 139 6.70 2.83 5.01
C ALA A 139 7.66 2.63 6.20
N ASN A 140 7.72 3.62 7.09
CA ASN A 140 8.51 3.57 8.32
C ASN A 140 8.02 2.46 9.27
N LYS A 141 6.72 2.36 9.55
CA LYS A 141 6.14 1.30 10.40
C LYS A 141 6.38 -0.09 9.83
N ALA A 142 6.22 -0.26 8.52
CA ALA A 142 6.49 -1.53 7.86
C ALA A 142 7.97 -1.90 7.98
N GLN A 143 8.88 -0.94 7.77
CA GLN A 143 10.32 -1.12 7.95
C GLN A 143 10.67 -1.50 9.39
N ASP A 144 10.10 -0.82 10.39
CA ASP A 144 10.31 -1.14 11.81
C ASP A 144 9.82 -2.55 12.18
N GLN A 145 8.69 -2.98 11.62
CA GLN A 145 8.12 -4.31 11.89
C GLN A 145 8.76 -5.46 11.10
N LEU A 146 9.36 -5.16 9.95
CA LEU A 146 10.00 -6.13 9.07
C LEU A 146 11.51 -6.25 9.29
N GLY A 147 12.16 -5.15 9.68
CA GLY A 147 13.62 -5.06 9.72
C GLY A 147 14.27 -5.06 8.33
N LEU A 148 13.51 -4.68 7.29
CA LEU A 148 13.91 -4.68 5.88
C LEU A 148 13.69 -3.28 5.27
N PRO A 149 14.46 -2.86 4.26
CA PRO A 149 14.21 -1.61 3.55
C PRO A 149 12.82 -1.62 2.88
N VAL A 150 12.03 -0.57 3.12
CA VAL A 150 10.74 -0.34 2.44
C VAL A 150 10.88 0.89 1.54
N LEU A 151 10.63 0.71 0.25
CA LEU A 151 10.69 1.80 -0.73
C LEU A 151 9.34 2.50 -0.85
N HIS A 152 9.32 3.82 -0.76
CA HIS A 152 8.11 4.62 -0.94
C HIS A 152 8.13 5.34 -2.29
N LEU A 153 7.10 5.09 -3.11
CA LEU A 153 6.91 5.70 -4.42
C LEU A 153 5.62 6.52 -4.41
N TYR A 154 5.63 7.64 -5.14
CA TYR A 154 4.42 8.42 -5.35
C TYR A 154 3.78 8.06 -6.67
N ALA A 155 2.51 7.66 -6.61
CA ALA A 155 1.74 7.26 -7.77
C ALA A 155 1.67 8.39 -8.81
N GLY A 156 1.91 8.08 -10.09
CA GLY A 156 1.89 9.06 -11.17
C GLY A 156 3.03 10.09 -11.14
N SER A 157 4.08 9.83 -10.36
CA SER A 157 5.29 10.66 -10.35
C SER A 157 6.51 9.85 -10.74
N GLY A 158 7.45 10.46 -11.47
CA GLY A 158 8.78 9.88 -11.71
C GLY A 158 9.72 10.00 -10.50
N PHE A 159 9.21 10.31 -9.30
CA PHE A 159 10.00 10.55 -8.11
C PHE A 159 10.00 9.30 -7.22
N ILE A 160 11.21 8.80 -6.98
CA ILE A 160 11.48 7.74 -6.01
C ILE A 160 11.94 8.44 -4.74
N GLY A 161 11.17 8.34 -3.65
CA GLY A 161 11.60 8.87 -2.35
C GLY A 161 12.66 7.97 -1.75
N ASP A 162 13.85 8.51 -1.48
CA ASP A 162 14.82 7.86 -0.60
C ASP A 162 14.30 7.98 0.84
N SER A 163 14.16 6.84 1.52
CA SER A 163 13.79 6.71 2.93
C SER A 163 14.86 7.29 3.86
#